data_AF-A0A972K769-F1
#
_entry.id   AF-A0A972K769-F1
#
_cell.length_a   1.000
_cell.length_b   1.000
_cell.length_c   1.000
_cell.angle_alpha   90.00
_cell.angle_beta   90.00
_cell.angle_gamma   90.00
#
_symmetry.space_group_name_H-M   'P 1'
#
loop_
_entity.id
_entity.type
_entity.pdbx_description
1 polymer ?
#
loop_
_entity_poly.entity_id
_entity_poly.type
_entity_poly.pdbx_seq_one_letter_code
_entity_poly.pdbx_strand_id
1 'polypeptide(L)'
;TGTPQNYDNVYLLYTGSSDVTVIYNSSIWLGSVEIDGTGSGLITLDISNYFLPDTVRVGYSGKGRIIQQSGTHDIRYSLMLGGRTGSTGTYHLSGTGKLIIERWDEIIGNSGTGNFFQSGGTHTVKAGLVIGRYAGSSGVYNLSGNGSLSVLLGECVACNGTGSFLQSGGTHSIGDNLYIGQGSGSSGTYTLQGSGTLVVNGSEFVGYSGAGKFNQTGGTHTVKSELFITYNSSSSGIFNLSGGTLNVNTEIIY
;
A
#
# COMPACT_ATOMS: atom_id res chain seq x y z
N THR A 1 -21.78 17.13 15.76
CA THR A 1 -22.64 16.40 14.81
C THR A 1 -23.13 17.41 13.78
N GLY A 2 -22.97 17.09 12.50
CA GLY A 2 -23.40 17.93 11.38
C GLY A 2 -23.14 17.17 10.08
N THR A 3 -23.99 17.35 9.08
CA THR A 3 -23.77 16.76 7.75
C THR A 3 -22.66 17.54 7.06
N PRO A 4 -21.53 16.91 6.69
CA PRO A 4 -20.43 17.62 6.03
C PRO A 4 -20.91 18.30 4.74
N GLN A 5 -20.34 19.45 4.44
CA GLN A 5 -20.51 20.18 3.18
C GLN A 5 -19.28 19.98 2.28
N ASN A 6 -19.36 20.48 1.04
CA ASN A 6 -18.24 20.42 0.12
C ASN A 6 -16.98 21.05 0.75
N TYR A 7 -15.88 20.31 0.70
CA TYR A 7 -14.55 20.66 1.20
C TYR A 7 -14.41 20.72 2.73
N ASP A 8 -15.42 20.30 3.48
CA ASP A 8 -15.27 20.17 4.93
C ASP A 8 -14.22 19.12 5.28
N ASN A 9 -13.51 19.38 6.38
CA ASN A 9 -12.66 18.39 7.02
C ASN A 9 -13.49 17.51 7.94
N VAL A 10 -13.40 16.19 7.77
CA VAL A 10 -14.16 15.19 8.52
C VAL A 10 -13.23 14.43 9.44
N TYR A 11 -13.60 14.36 10.72
CA TYR A 11 -12.87 13.62 11.73
C TYR A 11 -13.81 12.57 12.34
N LEU A 12 -13.50 11.30 12.09
CA LEU A 12 -14.13 10.15 12.72
C LEU A 12 -13.25 9.73 13.89
N LEU A 13 -13.49 10.36 15.05
CA LEU A 13 -12.73 10.14 16.27
C LEU A 13 -13.49 9.22 17.23
N TYR A 14 -12.79 8.27 17.85
CA TYR A 14 -13.41 7.29 18.75
C TYR A 14 -12.52 6.93 19.94
N THR A 15 -13.06 7.00 21.15
CA THR A 15 -12.34 6.71 22.40
C THR A 15 -12.91 5.53 23.17
N GLY A 16 -13.95 4.88 22.65
CA GLY A 16 -14.62 3.78 23.33
C GLY A 16 -13.85 2.45 23.22
N SER A 17 -14.36 1.44 23.92
CA SER A 17 -13.72 0.13 23.99
C SER A 17 -14.25 -0.90 23.00
N SER A 18 -15.41 -0.64 22.39
CA SER A 18 -16.07 -1.54 21.43
C SER A 18 -15.78 -1.11 20.00
N ASP A 19 -15.86 -2.03 19.05
CA ASP A 19 -15.73 -1.65 17.64
C ASP A 19 -16.96 -0.87 17.17
N VAL A 20 -16.74 0.13 16.31
CA VAL A 20 -17.80 0.96 15.72
C VAL A 20 -17.60 1.06 14.22
N THR A 21 -18.69 0.91 13.47
CA THR A 21 -18.72 1.15 12.02
C THR A 21 -19.58 2.37 11.71
N VAL A 22 -19.00 3.31 10.97
CA VAL A 22 -19.67 4.46 10.38
C VAL A 22 -19.90 4.17 8.91
N ILE A 23 -21.15 4.26 8.47
CA ILE A 23 -21.52 4.13 7.06
C ILE A 23 -21.63 5.52 6.46
N TYR A 24 -20.96 5.76 5.33
CA TYR A 24 -21.01 7.05 4.64
C TYR A 24 -21.46 6.86 3.18
N ASN A 25 -22.52 7.60 2.79
CA ASN A 25 -23.21 7.44 1.51
C ASN A 25 -23.50 8.79 0.81
N SER A 26 -22.61 9.77 0.94
CA SER A 26 -22.73 11.05 0.22
C SER A 26 -21.63 11.20 -0.83
N SER A 27 -21.95 11.87 -1.94
CA SER A 27 -21.04 12.07 -3.09
C SER A 27 -20.49 13.50 -3.16
N ILE A 28 -20.30 14.14 -2.01
CA ILE A 28 -19.69 15.47 -1.93
C ILE A 28 -18.16 15.37 -1.92
N TRP A 29 -17.51 16.44 -2.33
CA TRP A 29 -16.07 16.60 -2.17
C TRP A 29 -15.78 16.87 -0.70
N LEU A 30 -14.81 16.17 -0.11
CA LEU A 30 -14.35 16.44 1.25
C LEU A 30 -12.93 17.00 1.20
N GLY A 31 -12.57 17.80 2.19
CA GLY A 31 -11.19 18.24 2.37
C GLY A 31 -10.33 17.06 2.85
N SER A 32 -9.99 17.06 4.13
CA SER A 32 -9.37 15.87 4.75
C SER A 32 -10.40 14.99 5.44
N VAL A 33 -10.17 13.68 5.39
CA VAL A 33 -10.91 12.70 6.19
C VAL A 33 -9.92 11.95 7.06
N GLU A 34 -10.11 12.04 8.37
CA GLU A 34 -9.31 11.32 9.35
C GLU A 34 -10.18 10.31 10.10
N ILE A 35 -9.77 9.04 10.06
CA ILE A 35 -10.42 7.92 10.76
C ILE A 35 -9.47 7.44 11.83
N ASP A 36 -9.69 7.85 13.08
CA ASP A 36 -8.72 7.68 14.15
C ASP A 36 -9.36 7.43 15.52
N GLY A 37 -9.22 6.20 16.02
CA GLY A 37 -9.69 5.79 17.33
C GLY A 37 -8.54 5.62 18.32
N THR A 38 -8.54 6.37 19.43
CA THR A 38 -7.52 6.25 20.50
C THR A 38 -7.94 5.34 21.64
N GLY A 39 -9.19 4.86 21.63
CA GLY A 39 -9.67 3.83 22.53
C GLY A 39 -9.14 2.43 22.18
N SER A 40 -9.56 1.41 22.93
CA SER A 40 -9.18 0.03 22.63
C SER A 40 -9.93 -0.54 21.42
N GLY A 41 -11.15 -0.05 21.17
CA GLY A 41 -12.00 -0.47 20.06
C GLY A 41 -11.59 0.17 18.73
N LEU A 42 -11.97 -0.46 17.63
CA LEU A 42 -11.67 -0.03 16.27
C LEU A 42 -12.80 0.83 15.69
N ILE A 43 -12.47 1.99 15.14
CA ILE A 43 -13.39 2.75 14.28
C ILE A 43 -13.19 2.37 12.81
N THR A 44 -14.29 1.99 12.15
CA THR A 44 -14.35 1.59 10.75
C THR A 44 -15.22 2.57 9.97
N LEU A 45 -14.76 2.99 8.80
CA LEU A 45 -15.56 3.68 7.79
C LEU A 45 -15.88 2.70 6.66
N ASP A 46 -17.16 2.42 6.47
CA ASP A 46 -17.66 1.57 5.37
C ASP A 46 -18.31 2.45 4.31
N ILE A 47 -17.79 2.37 3.09
CA ILE A 47 -18.27 3.15 1.95
C ILE A 47 -18.41 2.22 0.75
N SER A 48 -19.59 2.25 0.15
CA SER A 48 -19.95 1.42 -1.00
C SER A 48 -20.29 2.22 -2.27
N ASN A 49 -20.26 3.56 -2.20
CA ASN A 49 -20.61 4.50 -3.26
C ASN A 49 -19.40 5.36 -3.69
N TYR A 50 -19.60 6.65 -3.97
CA TYR A 50 -18.52 7.59 -4.26
C TYR A 50 -17.93 8.16 -2.98
N PHE A 51 -16.60 8.25 -2.91
CA PHE A 51 -15.87 8.91 -1.84
C PHE A 51 -14.82 9.83 -2.45
N LEU A 52 -14.98 11.14 -2.27
CA LEU A 52 -14.21 12.16 -3.00
C LEU A 52 -13.41 13.10 -2.06
N PRO A 53 -12.52 12.59 -1.20
CA PRO A 53 -11.71 13.42 -0.32
C PRO A 53 -10.46 13.96 -1.01
N ASP A 54 -9.99 15.13 -0.59
CA ASP A 54 -8.67 15.63 -0.95
C ASP A 54 -7.55 14.79 -0.30
N THR A 55 -7.70 14.38 0.95
CA THR A 55 -6.72 13.53 1.67
C THR A 55 -7.39 12.62 2.66
N VAL A 56 -6.88 11.40 2.81
CA VAL A 56 -7.37 10.42 3.78
C VAL A 56 -6.26 9.97 4.70
N ARG A 57 -6.52 10.00 6.02
CA ARG A 57 -5.65 9.44 7.05
C ARG A 57 -6.41 8.39 7.84
N VAL A 58 -5.85 7.20 7.96
CA VAL A 58 -6.45 6.09 8.69
C VAL A 58 -5.49 5.63 9.77
N GLY A 59 -5.95 5.63 11.03
CA GLY A 59 -5.11 5.34 12.20
C GLY A 59 -3.93 6.31 12.27
N TYR A 60 -4.21 7.61 12.31
CA TYR A 60 -3.17 8.64 12.32
C TYR A 60 -2.40 8.64 13.64
N SER A 61 -3.09 8.66 14.79
CA SER A 61 -2.49 8.55 16.13
C SER A 61 -2.94 7.29 16.88
N GLY A 62 -4.06 6.69 16.48
CA GLY A 62 -4.64 5.49 17.07
C GLY A 62 -4.93 4.44 16.00
N LYS A 63 -6.14 3.89 15.99
CA LYS A 63 -6.57 2.81 15.10
C LYS A 63 -7.71 3.25 14.20
N GLY A 64 -7.63 2.93 12.91
CA GLY A 64 -8.71 3.18 11.97
C GLY A 64 -8.79 2.12 10.89
N ARG A 65 -9.96 1.96 10.29
CA ARG A 65 -10.16 1.08 9.15
C ARG A 65 -11.08 1.69 8.11
N ILE A 66 -10.79 1.43 6.83
CA ILE A 66 -11.74 1.60 5.73
C ILE A 66 -12.09 0.23 5.14
N ILE A 67 -13.37 0.05 4.81
CA ILE A 67 -13.87 -1.08 4.02
C ILE A 67 -14.48 -0.53 2.73
N GLN A 68 -14.04 -1.09 1.59
CA GLN A 68 -14.55 -0.81 0.26
C GLN A 68 -14.84 -2.12 -0.48
N GLN A 69 -16.10 -2.46 -0.65
CA GLN A 69 -16.56 -3.64 -1.39
C GLN A 69 -17.04 -3.30 -2.82
N SER A 70 -17.43 -2.05 -3.03
CA SER A 70 -17.92 -1.51 -4.29
C SER A 70 -17.64 0.00 -4.35
N GLY A 71 -18.19 0.67 -5.36
CA GLY A 71 -18.08 2.13 -5.48
C GLY A 71 -16.68 2.61 -5.89
N THR A 72 -16.52 3.93 -5.96
CA THR A 72 -15.27 4.58 -6.37
C THR A 72 -14.79 5.54 -5.29
N HIS A 73 -13.62 5.28 -4.75
CA HIS A 73 -12.89 6.19 -3.88
C HIS A 73 -11.84 6.90 -4.74
N ASP A 74 -12.05 8.18 -4.97
CA ASP A 74 -11.18 9.03 -5.78
C ASP A 74 -10.55 10.07 -4.84
N ILE A 75 -9.33 9.78 -4.39
CA ILE A 75 -8.60 10.56 -3.41
C ILE A 75 -7.65 11.51 -4.14
N ARG A 76 -7.90 12.82 -4.04
CA ARG A 76 -7.20 13.81 -4.88
C ARG A 76 -5.70 13.91 -4.61
N TYR A 77 -5.28 13.87 -3.35
CA TYR A 77 -3.87 14.02 -2.99
C TYR A 77 -3.26 12.72 -2.48
N SER A 78 -3.59 12.29 -1.27
CA SER A 78 -2.90 11.15 -0.65
C SER A 78 -3.80 10.32 0.25
N LEU A 79 -3.48 9.03 0.33
CA LEU A 79 -3.97 8.09 1.34
C LEU A 79 -2.79 7.70 2.25
N MET A 80 -2.99 7.80 3.56
CA MET A 80 -2.02 7.42 4.58
C MET A 80 -2.62 6.45 5.58
N LEU A 81 -1.97 5.29 5.77
CA LEU A 81 -2.31 4.29 6.78
C LEU A 81 -1.20 4.22 7.83
N GLY A 82 -1.54 4.35 9.12
CA GLY A 82 -0.55 4.26 10.20
C GLY A 82 0.37 5.47 10.29
N GLY A 83 -0.21 6.61 10.67
CA GLY A 83 0.46 7.92 10.64
C GLY A 83 1.65 8.07 11.58
N ARG A 84 1.46 7.78 12.87
CA ARG A 84 2.42 8.02 13.97
C ARG A 84 2.86 6.73 14.63
N THR A 85 3.97 6.79 15.37
CA THR A 85 4.48 5.64 16.15
C THR A 85 3.37 5.05 17.04
N GLY A 86 3.20 3.73 16.97
CA GLY A 86 2.18 3.01 17.74
C GLY A 86 0.76 3.03 17.15
N SER A 87 0.51 3.81 16.10
CA SER A 87 -0.79 3.86 15.42
C SER A 87 -0.94 2.73 14.40
N THR A 88 -2.18 2.40 14.03
CA THR A 88 -2.50 1.36 13.04
C THR A 88 -3.61 1.79 12.10
N GLY A 89 -3.28 1.94 10.81
CA GLY A 89 -4.26 2.18 9.75
C GLY A 89 -4.50 0.93 8.92
N THR A 90 -5.76 0.65 8.57
CA THR A 90 -6.11 -0.51 7.74
C THR A 90 -7.04 -0.13 6.59
N TYR A 91 -6.82 -0.69 5.41
CA TYR A 91 -7.71 -0.57 4.26
C TYR A 91 -8.04 -1.94 3.69
N HIS A 92 -9.32 -2.23 3.46
CA HIS A 92 -9.79 -3.42 2.75
C HIS A 92 -10.45 -3.04 1.43
N LEU A 93 -9.82 -3.42 0.32
CA LEU A 93 -10.36 -3.30 -1.04
C LEU A 93 -10.78 -4.68 -1.55
N SER A 94 -12.05 -4.83 -1.91
CA SER A 94 -12.61 -6.11 -2.37
C SER A 94 -13.73 -5.90 -3.39
N GLY A 95 -14.29 -7.00 -3.89
CA GLY A 95 -15.43 -6.98 -4.81
C GLY A 95 -15.11 -6.19 -6.08
N THR A 96 -15.95 -5.21 -6.38
CA THR A 96 -15.79 -4.32 -7.56
C THR A 96 -15.35 -2.91 -7.15
N GLY A 97 -14.80 -2.74 -5.94
CA GLY A 97 -14.31 -1.44 -5.47
C GLY A 97 -13.25 -0.86 -6.41
N LYS A 98 -13.29 0.45 -6.60
CA LYS A 98 -12.27 1.21 -7.35
C LYS A 98 -11.64 2.25 -6.43
N LEU A 99 -10.34 2.14 -6.19
CA LEU A 99 -9.55 3.13 -5.45
C LEU A 99 -8.61 3.83 -6.42
N ILE A 100 -8.60 5.16 -6.39
CA ILE A 100 -7.73 6.01 -7.19
C ILE A 100 -7.05 7.02 -6.28
N ILE A 101 -5.72 7.08 -6.34
CA ILE A 101 -4.90 8.13 -5.72
C ILE A 101 -4.35 9.00 -6.84
N GLU A 102 -4.79 10.25 -6.88
CA GLU A 102 -4.68 11.08 -8.09
C GLU A 102 -3.35 11.84 -8.25
N ARG A 103 -2.72 12.31 -7.16
CA ARG A 103 -1.60 13.26 -7.26
C ARG A 103 -0.34 12.90 -6.49
N TRP A 104 -0.44 12.49 -5.23
CA TRP A 104 0.71 12.24 -4.37
C TRP A 104 0.76 10.77 -3.96
N ASP A 105 1.88 10.39 -3.34
CA ASP A 105 2.12 9.02 -2.97
C ASP A 105 1.04 8.47 -2.02
N GLU A 106 0.72 7.20 -2.22
CA GLU A 106 0.05 6.41 -1.18
C GLU A 106 1.10 5.92 -0.17
N ILE A 107 0.78 6.02 1.12
CA ILE A 107 1.69 5.66 2.20
C ILE A 107 1.04 4.61 3.10
N ILE A 108 1.64 3.42 3.14
CA ILE A 108 1.24 2.31 3.99
C ILE A 108 2.33 2.12 5.05
N GLY A 109 2.06 2.57 6.27
CA GLY A 109 3.03 2.61 7.36
C GLY A 109 3.93 3.84 7.22
N ASN A 110 3.45 4.99 7.68
CA ASN A 110 4.21 6.24 7.66
C ASN A 110 5.29 6.24 8.76
N SER A 111 4.87 6.40 10.01
CA SER A 111 5.69 6.15 11.21
C SER A 111 5.09 5.04 12.10
N GLY A 112 3.84 4.67 11.84
CA GLY A 112 3.13 3.59 12.52
C GLY A 112 3.06 2.32 11.69
N THR A 113 1.98 1.56 11.90
CA THR A 113 1.67 0.34 11.14
C THR A 113 0.56 0.60 10.12
N GLY A 114 0.83 0.37 8.84
CA GLY A 114 -0.18 0.42 7.79
C GLY A 114 -0.45 -0.96 7.20
N ASN A 115 -1.72 -1.29 6.98
CA ASN A 115 -2.12 -2.56 6.37
C ASN A 115 -3.10 -2.32 5.21
N PHE A 116 -2.77 -2.82 4.03
CA PHE A 116 -3.65 -2.79 2.87
C PHE A 116 -3.94 -4.21 2.41
N PHE A 117 -5.21 -4.56 2.32
CA PHE A 117 -5.68 -5.86 1.87
C PHE A 117 -6.52 -5.70 0.60
N GLN A 118 -6.02 -6.22 -0.51
CA GLN A 118 -6.72 -6.25 -1.80
C GLN A 118 -7.05 -7.69 -2.18
N SER A 119 -8.34 -8.04 -2.21
CA SER A 119 -8.82 -9.36 -2.66
C SER A 119 -9.63 -9.29 -3.96
N GLY A 120 -9.89 -8.09 -4.46
CA GLY A 120 -10.62 -7.80 -5.69
C GLY A 120 -10.50 -6.32 -6.03
N GLY A 121 -11.33 -5.85 -6.97
CA GLY A 121 -11.38 -4.44 -7.37
C GLY A 121 -10.12 -3.93 -8.08
N THR A 122 -10.14 -2.63 -8.41
CA THR A 122 -9.03 -1.93 -9.07
C THR A 122 -8.47 -0.84 -8.17
N HIS A 123 -7.15 -0.83 -8.01
CA HIS A 123 -6.40 0.18 -7.29
C HIS A 123 -5.41 0.86 -8.25
N THR A 124 -5.56 2.17 -8.42
CA THR A 124 -4.66 2.99 -9.26
C THR A 124 -3.99 4.06 -8.42
N VAL A 125 -2.66 4.00 -8.32
CA VAL A 125 -1.83 5.03 -7.70
C VAL A 125 -1.13 5.78 -8.83
N LYS A 126 -1.51 7.04 -9.08
CA LYS A 126 -0.93 7.83 -10.19
C LYS A 126 0.46 8.40 -9.87
N ALA A 127 0.85 8.39 -8.60
CA ALA A 127 2.18 8.74 -8.13
C ALA A 127 2.94 7.47 -7.71
N GLY A 128 3.70 7.50 -6.61
CA GLY A 128 4.38 6.34 -6.06
C GLY A 128 3.60 5.63 -4.96
N LEU A 129 3.91 4.36 -4.76
CA LEU A 129 3.44 3.57 -3.61
C LEU A 129 4.59 3.39 -2.61
N VAL A 130 4.38 3.79 -1.36
CA VAL A 130 5.37 3.74 -0.29
C VAL A 130 4.88 2.82 0.82
N ILE A 131 5.64 1.75 1.09
CA ILE A 131 5.35 0.77 2.15
C ILE A 131 6.48 0.80 3.18
N GLY A 132 6.21 1.22 4.41
CA GLY A 132 7.22 1.39 5.47
C GLY A 132 8.14 2.59 5.22
N ARG A 133 7.59 3.81 5.34
CA ARG A 133 8.25 5.06 4.92
C ARG A 133 9.43 5.45 5.80
N TYR A 134 9.23 5.52 7.11
CA TYR A 134 10.23 6.01 8.08
C TYR A 134 10.80 4.89 8.94
N ALA A 135 11.98 5.12 9.54
CA ALA A 135 12.59 4.18 10.47
C ALA A 135 11.62 3.81 11.62
N GLY A 136 11.56 2.52 11.95
CA GLY A 136 10.63 1.98 12.96
C GLY A 136 9.18 1.81 12.51
N SER A 137 8.80 2.26 11.31
CA SER A 137 7.46 2.01 10.74
C SER A 137 7.34 0.60 10.15
N SER A 138 6.10 0.14 9.99
CA SER A 138 5.77 -1.12 9.32
C SER A 138 4.66 -0.92 8.31
N GLY A 139 4.91 -1.29 7.05
CA GLY A 139 3.89 -1.32 6.00
C GLY A 139 3.65 -2.75 5.51
N VAL A 140 2.39 -3.12 5.31
CA VAL A 140 2.01 -4.42 4.76
C VAL A 140 0.98 -4.23 3.64
N TYR A 141 1.27 -4.82 2.48
CA TYR A 141 0.34 -4.95 1.36
C TYR A 141 0.09 -6.43 1.06
N ASN A 142 -1.18 -6.83 0.95
CA ASN A 142 -1.56 -8.17 0.50
C ASN A 142 -2.47 -8.06 -0.73
N LEU A 143 -1.96 -8.51 -1.87
CA LEU A 143 -2.69 -8.62 -3.13
C LEU A 143 -3.05 -10.09 -3.40
N SER A 144 -4.34 -10.35 -3.55
CA SER A 144 -4.90 -11.69 -3.68
C SER A 144 -6.12 -11.71 -4.61
N GLY A 145 -6.63 -12.91 -4.89
CA GLY A 145 -7.83 -13.08 -5.71
C GLY A 145 -7.65 -12.51 -7.12
N ASN A 146 -8.62 -11.72 -7.56
CA ASN A 146 -8.61 -11.03 -8.86
C ASN A 146 -8.32 -9.53 -8.74
N GLY A 147 -7.72 -9.07 -7.63
CA GLY A 147 -7.34 -7.68 -7.45
C GLY A 147 -6.39 -7.18 -8.54
N SER A 148 -6.56 -5.93 -8.96
CA SER A 148 -5.65 -5.25 -9.88
C SER A 148 -5.04 -4.02 -9.21
N LEU A 149 -3.73 -3.97 -9.11
CA LEU A 149 -2.94 -2.83 -8.65
C LEU A 149 -2.12 -2.25 -9.81
N SER A 150 -2.23 -0.95 -10.03
CA SER A 150 -1.42 -0.20 -10.99
C SER A 150 -0.79 1.00 -10.30
N VAL A 151 0.54 1.00 -10.18
CA VAL A 151 1.34 2.14 -9.71
C VAL A 151 1.99 2.78 -10.93
N LEU A 152 1.69 4.06 -11.19
CA LEU A 152 2.10 4.70 -12.43
C LEU A 152 3.57 5.15 -12.43
N LEU A 153 4.10 5.48 -11.26
CA LEU A 153 5.52 5.81 -11.06
C LEU A 153 6.22 4.64 -10.33
N GLY A 154 7.16 4.97 -9.44
CA GLY A 154 7.93 3.97 -8.70
C GLY A 154 7.22 3.44 -7.45
N GLU A 155 7.59 2.23 -7.07
CA GLU A 155 7.16 1.61 -5.82
C GLU A 155 8.36 1.34 -4.90
N CYS A 156 8.14 1.51 -3.61
CA CYS A 156 9.11 1.23 -2.59
C CYS A 156 8.53 0.35 -1.49
N VAL A 157 9.03 -0.89 -1.40
CA VAL A 157 8.79 -1.85 -0.32
C VAL A 157 9.92 -1.73 0.68
N ALA A 158 9.64 -1.06 1.79
CA ALA A 158 10.58 -0.59 2.82
C ALA A 158 11.50 0.54 2.33
N CYS A 159 11.05 1.79 2.47
CA CYS A 159 11.88 2.94 2.11
C CYS A 159 12.93 3.22 3.17
N ASN A 160 12.52 3.37 4.43
CA ASN A 160 13.43 3.47 5.57
C ASN A 160 12.97 2.63 6.77
N GLY A 161 11.78 2.05 6.71
CA GLY A 161 11.22 1.19 7.75
C GLY A 161 11.26 -0.29 7.39
N THR A 162 10.24 -1.02 7.82
CA THR A 162 9.98 -2.39 7.39
C THR A 162 8.79 -2.42 6.45
N GLY A 163 8.90 -3.16 5.35
CA GLY A 163 7.86 -3.27 4.33
C GLY A 163 7.68 -4.71 3.88
N SER A 164 6.43 -5.14 3.72
CA SER A 164 6.10 -6.46 3.20
C SER A 164 5.02 -6.35 2.13
N PHE A 165 5.29 -6.96 0.97
CA PHE A 165 4.31 -7.16 -0.09
C PHE A 165 4.09 -8.65 -0.31
N LEU A 166 2.86 -9.13 -0.16
CA LEU A 166 2.47 -10.50 -0.48
C LEU A 166 1.53 -10.49 -1.69
N GLN A 167 1.96 -11.05 -2.80
CA GLN A 167 1.13 -11.27 -3.98
C GLN A 167 0.84 -12.77 -4.15
N SER A 168 -0.40 -13.17 -3.87
CA SER A 168 -0.86 -14.57 -4.03
C SER A 168 -1.80 -14.78 -5.23
N GLY A 169 -2.23 -13.68 -5.86
CA GLY A 169 -3.10 -13.63 -7.03
C GLY A 169 -3.08 -12.24 -7.65
N GLY A 170 -4.03 -11.97 -8.55
CA GLY A 170 -4.20 -10.65 -9.15
C GLY A 170 -3.06 -10.18 -10.05
N THR A 171 -3.19 -8.93 -10.52
CA THR A 171 -2.21 -8.25 -11.38
C THR A 171 -1.63 -7.04 -10.68
N HIS A 172 -0.31 -6.90 -10.73
CA HIS A 172 0.43 -5.76 -10.22
C HIS A 172 1.33 -5.21 -11.33
N SER A 173 1.09 -3.97 -11.76
CA SER A 173 1.93 -3.26 -12.72
C SER A 173 2.53 -2.01 -12.10
N ILE A 174 3.86 -1.87 -12.20
CA ILE A 174 4.63 -0.71 -11.76
C ILE A 174 5.17 -0.02 -13.01
N GLY A 175 4.88 1.27 -13.17
CA GLY A 175 5.21 2.04 -14.37
C GLY A 175 6.69 2.44 -14.45
N ASP A 176 7.37 2.49 -13.31
CA ASP A 176 8.80 2.81 -13.20
C ASP A 176 9.52 1.70 -12.39
N ASN A 177 10.48 2.08 -11.53
CA ASN A 177 11.29 1.16 -10.75
C ASN A 177 10.56 0.58 -9.52
N LEU A 178 10.89 -0.66 -9.18
CA LEU A 178 10.56 -1.30 -7.90
C LEU A 178 11.80 -1.34 -7.00
N TYR A 179 11.69 -0.82 -5.78
CA TYR A 179 12.74 -0.90 -4.77
C TYR A 179 12.27 -1.77 -3.59
N ILE A 180 13.07 -2.78 -3.23
CA ILE A 180 12.85 -3.61 -2.05
C ILE A 180 14.05 -3.40 -1.12
N GLY A 181 13.84 -2.75 0.03
CA GLY A 181 14.92 -2.31 0.91
C GLY A 181 15.69 -1.11 0.34
N GLN A 182 15.00 0.03 0.17
CA GLN A 182 15.56 1.21 -0.51
C GLN A 182 16.65 1.90 0.32
N GLY A 183 16.34 2.27 1.56
CA GLY A 183 17.20 3.08 2.44
C GLY A 183 18.09 2.23 3.36
N SER A 184 19.18 2.82 3.83
CA SER A 184 20.07 2.17 4.81
C SER A 184 19.29 1.81 6.09
N GLY A 185 19.48 0.58 6.59
CA GLY A 185 18.76 0.05 7.75
C GLY A 185 17.30 -0.36 7.49
N SER A 186 16.77 -0.17 6.29
CA SER A 186 15.44 -0.67 5.90
C SER A 186 15.43 -2.19 5.68
N SER A 187 14.26 -2.81 5.82
CA SER A 187 14.06 -4.23 5.56
C SER A 187 12.79 -4.46 4.75
N GLY A 188 12.95 -4.75 3.46
CA GLY A 188 11.88 -5.01 2.51
C GLY A 188 11.75 -6.49 2.19
N THR A 189 10.51 -6.98 2.08
CA THR A 189 10.23 -8.32 1.55
C THR A 189 9.10 -8.28 0.55
N TYR A 190 9.33 -8.85 -0.63
CA TYR A 190 8.29 -9.15 -1.61
C TYR A 190 8.16 -10.67 -1.74
N THR A 191 6.93 -11.17 -1.71
CA THR A 191 6.63 -12.59 -1.96
C THR A 191 5.63 -12.72 -3.08
N LEU A 192 6.05 -13.30 -4.20
CA LEU A 192 5.20 -13.66 -5.33
C LEU A 192 4.92 -15.16 -5.31
N GLN A 193 3.65 -15.51 -5.19
CA GLN A 193 3.20 -16.90 -5.11
C GLN A 193 1.87 -17.09 -5.84
N GLY A 194 1.43 -18.35 -5.92
CA GLY A 194 0.14 -18.68 -6.53
C GLY A 194 0.08 -18.28 -8.01
N SER A 195 -0.98 -17.57 -8.39
CA SER A 195 -1.22 -17.11 -9.77
C SER A 195 -0.97 -15.62 -9.97
N GLY A 196 -0.24 -14.96 -9.06
CA GLY A 196 0.06 -13.54 -9.16
C GLY A 196 0.84 -13.19 -10.44
N THR A 197 0.56 -12.02 -11.01
CA THR A 197 1.34 -11.44 -12.11
C THR A 197 1.94 -10.10 -11.68
N LEU A 198 3.26 -10.01 -11.69
CA LEU A 198 4.02 -8.78 -11.44
C LEU A 198 4.71 -8.31 -12.71
N VAL A 199 4.51 -7.05 -13.08
CA VAL A 199 5.21 -6.38 -14.18
C VAL A 199 5.87 -5.11 -13.67
N VAL A 200 7.20 -5.05 -13.73
CA VAL A 200 8.00 -3.86 -13.46
C VAL A 200 8.45 -3.29 -14.82
N ASN A 201 7.96 -2.10 -15.18
CA ASN A 201 8.29 -1.48 -16.47
C ASN A 201 9.66 -0.78 -16.44
N GLY A 202 10.17 -0.42 -15.26
CA GLY A 202 11.55 0.02 -15.04
C GLY A 202 12.47 -1.12 -14.61
N SER A 203 13.47 -0.77 -13.80
CA SER A 203 14.39 -1.70 -13.13
C SER A 203 13.84 -2.14 -11.77
N GLU A 204 14.23 -3.33 -11.34
CA GLU A 204 13.94 -3.84 -10.00
C GLU A 204 15.23 -3.90 -9.17
N PHE A 205 15.17 -3.41 -7.94
CA PHE A 205 16.28 -3.42 -7.00
C PHE A 205 15.92 -4.22 -5.75
N VAL A 206 16.54 -5.38 -5.59
CA VAL A 206 16.44 -6.21 -4.39
C VAL A 206 17.64 -5.94 -3.51
N GLY A 207 17.44 -5.08 -2.51
CA GLY A 207 18.49 -4.58 -1.62
C GLY A 207 19.24 -3.40 -2.26
N TYR A 208 18.59 -2.23 -2.37
CA TYR A 208 19.22 -1.05 -2.98
C TYR A 208 20.29 -0.45 -2.07
N SER A 209 19.89 0.03 -0.87
CA SER A 209 20.82 0.44 0.21
C SER A 209 20.54 -0.29 1.53
N GLY A 210 19.39 -0.96 1.64
CA GLY A 210 18.99 -1.73 2.81
C GLY A 210 19.01 -3.22 2.55
N ALA A 211 18.30 -3.96 3.41
CA ALA A 211 18.03 -5.37 3.23
C ALA A 211 16.77 -5.54 2.37
N GLY A 212 16.92 -6.16 1.20
CA GLY A 212 15.81 -6.53 0.32
C GLY A 212 15.75 -8.02 0.10
N LYS A 213 14.54 -8.57 0.13
CA LYS A 213 14.30 -9.99 -0.15
C LYS A 213 13.13 -10.16 -1.11
N PHE A 214 13.35 -10.88 -2.20
CA PHE A 214 12.30 -11.34 -3.11
C PHE A 214 12.16 -12.85 -3.00
N ASN A 215 10.95 -13.35 -2.79
CA ASN A 215 10.65 -14.78 -2.80
C ASN A 215 9.62 -15.09 -3.88
N GLN A 216 10.00 -15.86 -4.88
CA GLN A 216 9.12 -16.34 -5.92
C GLN A 216 8.91 -17.84 -5.77
N THR A 217 7.69 -18.24 -5.42
CA THR A 217 7.27 -19.65 -5.32
C THR A 217 6.22 -20.01 -6.36
N GLY A 218 5.73 -19.02 -7.12
CA GLY A 218 4.72 -19.17 -8.17
C GLY A 218 4.59 -17.88 -9.00
N GLY A 219 3.52 -17.79 -9.80
CA GLY A 219 3.19 -16.60 -10.57
C GLY A 219 4.12 -16.29 -11.75
N THR A 220 3.83 -15.17 -12.42
CA THR A 220 4.65 -14.61 -13.51
C THR A 220 5.24 -13.28 -13.07
N HIS A 221 6.56 -13.15 -13.17
CA HIS A 221 7.29 -11.94 -12.87
C HIS A 221 7.99 -11.45 -14.14
N THR A 222 7.78 -10.21 -14.53
CA THR A 222 8.46 -9.59 -15.68
C THR A 222 9.12 -8.28 -15.27
N VAL A 223 10.43 -8.17 -15.49
CA VAL A 223 11.19 -6.92 -15.34
C VAL A 223 11.61 -6.47 -16.74
N LYS A 224 11.17 -5.28 -17.15
CA LYS A 224 11.39 -4.77 -18.51
C LYS A 224 12.76 -4.12 -18.69
N SER A 225 13.40 -3.70 -17.62
CA SER A 225 14.78 -3.22 -17.63
C SER A 225 15.69 -4.26 -16.96
N GLU A 226 16.42 -3.88 -15.92
CA GLU A 226 17.41 -4.71 -15.23
C GLU A 226 16.88 -5.17 -13.86
N LEU A 227 17.22 -6.39 -13.48
CA LEU A 227 17.09 -6.88 -12.11
C LEU A 227 18.44 -6.77 -11.41
N PHE A 228 18.49 -5.97 -10.34
CA PHE A 228 19.66 -5.81 -9.48
C PHE A 228 19.46 -6.56 -8.16
N ILE A 229 20.42 -7.41 -7.80
CA ILE A 229 20.49 -8.05 -6.49
C ILE A 229 21.70 -7.46 -5.77
N THR A 230 21.44 -6.68 -4.72
CA THR A 230 22.36 -5.68 -4.15
C THR A 230 22.69 -4.54 -5.12
N TYR A 231 22.96 -3.33 -4.60
CA TYR A 231 23.34 -2.20 -5.45
C TYR A 231 24.37 -1.27 -4.79
N ASN A 232 24.05 -0.66 -3.65
CA ASN A 232 25.00 0.20 -2.92
C ASN A 232 25.85 -0.59 -1.92
N SER A 233 26.94 0.01 -1.47
CA SER A 233 27.82 -0.58 -0.45
C SER A 233 27.05 -0.88 0.84
N SER A 234 27.31 -2.06 1.42
CA SER A 234 26.64 -2.58 2.62
C SER A 234 25.15 -2.92 2.47
N SER A 235 24.60 -2.91 1.25
CA SER A 235 23.25 -3.45 0.99
C SER A 235 23.25 -4.98 1.06
N SER A 236 22.06 -5.57 1.26
CA SER A 236 21.87 -7.01 1.22
C SER A 236 20.64 -7.35 0.38
N GLY A 237 20.86 -8.03 -0.73
CA GLY A 237 19.84 -8.48 -1.66
C GLY A 237 19.75 -10.00 -1.63
N ILE A 238 18.53 -10.53 -1.52
CA ILE A 238 18.28 -11.97 -1.60
C ILE A 238 17.13 -12.21 -2.57
N PHE A 239 17.38 -12.90 -3.67
CA PHE A 239 16.33 -13.36 -4.59
C PHE A 239 16.22 -14.89 -4.53
N ASN A 240 15.07 -15.39 -4.07
CA ASN A 240 14.79 -16.83 -4.00
C ASN A 240 13.76 -17.20 -5.06
N LEU A 241 14.17 -17.94 -6.10
CA LEU A 241 13.28 -18.49 -7.11
C LEU A 241 13.11 -20.00 -6.88
N SER A 242 11.92 -20.43 -6.49
CA SER A 242 11.58 -21.83 -6.21
C SER A 242 10.34 -22.33 -6.97
N GLY A 243 9.69 -21.45 -7.75
CA GLY A 243 8.58 -21.77 -8.64
C GLY A 243 8.11 -20.54 -9.42
N GLY A 244 7.24 -20.75 -10.42
CA GLY A 244 6.75 -19.69 -11.31
C GLY A 244 7.69 -19.39 -12.48
N THR A 245 7.45 -18.25 -13.13
CA THR A 245 8.24 -17.77 -14.28
C THR A 245 8.81 -16.39 -14.00
N LEU A 246 10.11 -16.21 -14.22
CA LEU A 246 10.81 -14.93 -14.19
C LEU A 246 11.25 -14.57 -15.62
N ASN A 247 10.82 -13.42 -16.12
CA ASN A 247 11.21 -12.88 -17.42
C ASN A 247 11.99 -11.58 -17.20
N VAL A 248 13.32 -11.65 -17.30
CA VAL A 248 14.22 -10.50 -17.14
C VAL A 248 15.03 -10.33 -18.42
N ASN A 249 15.30 -9.08 -18.80
CA ASN A 249 16.19 -8.80 -19.93
C ASN A 249 17.66 -9.01 -19.54
N THR A 250 18.05 -8.47 -18.37
CA THR A 250 19.38 -8.60 -17.80
C THR A 250 19.28 -8.75 -16.28
N GLU A 251 20.08 -9.66 -15.72
CA GLU A 251 20.26 -9.84 -14.28
C GLU A 251 21.68 -9.43 -13.89
N ILE A 252 21.82 -8.57 -12.87
CA ILE A 252 23.09 -8.06 -12.37
C ILE A 252 23.20 -8.33 -10.88
N ILE A 253 24.28 -9.01 -10.50
CA ILE A 253 24.59 -9.39 -9.11
C ILE A 253 25.96 -8.80 -8.77
N TYR A 254 26.04 -8.03 -7.69
CA TYR A 254 27.28 -7.44 -7.17
C TYR A 254 27.83 -8.18 -5.95
#